data_AF-A0AAD5AKG3-F1
#
_entry.id   AF-A0AAD5AKG3-F1
#
_cell.length_a   1.000
_cell.length_b   1.000
_cell.length_c   1.000
_cell.angle_alpha   90.00
_cell.angle_beta   90.00
_cell.angle_gamma   90.00
#
_symmetry.space_group_name_H-M   'P 1'
#
loop_
_entity.id
_entity.type
_entity.pdbx_description
1 polymer ?
#
loop_
_entity_poly.entity_id
_entity_poly.type
_entity_poly.pdbx_seq_one_letter_code
_entity_poly.pdbx_strand_id
1 'polypeptide(L)'
;YPMQEIISVWVRDPRIQKEDFWHAYMDYEICIHTNSLAFNKKNSCVRRRYSEFVWLRQKLQKNALLVVDLPELPPKNPFFSLNNASQISARMEGLRHFLEEIVRNPVLLSDSCLHLFLQSQLSIRKIKDCAEGRSHYTVTEAIQNSGSQTQRFGSEKNLEERETDSD
;
A
#
# COMPACT_ATOMS: atom_id res chain seq x y z
N TYR A 1 -18.34 22.56 -15.01
CA TYR A 1 -18.69 21.63 -13.93
C TYR A 1 -17.41 21.10 -13.31
N PRO A 2 -17.23 21.14 -11.97
CA PRO A 2 -16.07 20.51 -11.35
C PRO A 2 -16.12 19.00 -11.62
N MET A 3 -14.97 18.40 -11.97
CA MET A 3 -14.90 16.95 -12.16
C MET A 3 -15.19 16.26 -10.83
N GLN A 4 -16.03 15.22 -10.85
CA GLN A 4 -16.34 14.42 -9.68
C GLN A 4 -15.05 13.74 -9.15
N GLU A 5 -14.83 13.81 -7.85
CA GLU A 5 -13.72 13.13 -7.20
C GLU A 5 -13.97 11.62 -7.18
N ILE A 6 -12.98 10.84 -7.62
CA ILE A 6 -13.04 9.38 -7.73
C ILE A 6 -11.82 8.81 -7.05
N ILE A 7 -12.03 7.82 -6.17
CA ILE A 7 -10.98 7.00 -5.58
C ILE A 7 -11.37 5.54 -5.81
N SER A 8 -10.66 4.88 -6.72
CA SER A 8 -10.87 3.47 -7.03
C SER A 8 -9.79 2.63 -6.33
N VAL A 9 -10.23 1.55 -5.68
CA VAL A 9 -9.37 0.64 -4.91
C VAL A 9 -9.49 -0.77 -5.45
N TRP A 10 -8.35 -1.45 -5.62
CA TRP A 10 -8.31 -2.88 -5.92
C TRP A 10 -7.41 -3.59 -4.93
N VAL A 11 -7.84 -4.78 -4.49
CA VAL A 11 -7.01 -5.73 -3.75
C VAL A 11 -6.96 -7.02 -4.55
N ARG A 12 -5.79 -7.36 -5.08
CA ARG A 12 -5.62 -8.42 -6.08
C ARG A 12 -4.33 -9.20 -5.89
N ASP A 13 -4.12 -10.18 -6.77
CA ASP A 13 -2.85 -10.89 -6.94
C ASP A 13 -2.26 -11.39 -5.59
N PRO A 14 -2.95 -12.32 -4.91
CA PRO A 14 -2.46 -12.90 -3.67
C PRO A 14 -1.19 -13.69 -3.94
N ARG A 15 -0.10 -13.37 -3.23
CA ARG A 15 1.17 -14.11 -3.37
C ARG A 15 1.66 -14.62 -2.03
N ILE A 16 2.22 -15.82 -2.05
CA ILE A 16 2.95 -16.36 -0.91
C ILE A 16 4.36 -15.82 -0.99
N GLN A 17 4.72 -14.97 -0.03
CA GLN A 17 6.08 -14.52 0.20
C GLN A 17 6.78 -15.53 1.10
N LYS A 18 8.03 -15.85 0.77
CA LYS A 18 8.91 -16.68 1.59
C LYS A 18 10.09 -15.80 2.00
N GLU A 19 10.05 -15.28 3.23
CA GLU A 19 11.24 -14.61 3.81
C GLU A 19 12.30 -15.67 4.15
N ASP A 20 11.89 -16.81 4.71
CA ASP A 20 12.71 -18.00 5.01
C ASP A 20 11.84 -19.28 5.02
N PHE A 21 12.46 -20.47 5.19
CA PHE A 21 11.77 -21.78 5.21
C PHE A 21 10.57 -21.88 6.17
N TRP A 22 10.52 -21.07 7.23
CA TRP A 22 9.47 -21.10 8.27
C TRP A 22 8.59 -19.86 8.31
N HIS A 23 8.92 -18.82 7.54
CA HIS A 23 8.29 -17.50 7.61
C HIS A 23 7.55 -17.17 6.31
N ALA A 24 6.78 -18.15 5.81
CA ALA A 24 5.89 -17.92 4.69
C ALA A 24 4.66 -17.13 5.13
N TYR A 25 4.30 -16.10 4.37
CA TYR A 25 3.06 -15.35 4.57
C TYR A 25 2.42 -14.99 3.24
N MET A 26 1.14 -14.65 3.25
CA MET A 26 0.45 -14.13 2.08
C MET A 26 0.33 -12.62 2.13
N ASP A 27 0.69 -11.96 1.03
CA ASP A 27 0.41 -10.56 0.79
C ASP A 27 -0.52 -10.38 -0.42
N TYR A 28 -1.04 -9.16 -0.53
CA TYR A 28 -1.97 -8.76 -1.57
C TYR A 28 -1.44 -7.49 -2.23
N GLU A 29 -1.59 -7.38 -3.55
CA GLU A 29 -1.38 -6.13 -4.25
C GLU A 29 -2.59 -5.22 -4.02
N ILE A 30 -2.34 -4.04 -3.45
CA ILE A 30 -3.30 -2.96 -3.34
C ILE A 30 -2.97 -1.96 -4.45
N CYS A 31 -3.94 -1.64 -5.30
CA CYS A 31 -3.79 -0.56 -6.27
C CYS A 31 -4.83 0.53 -6.02
N ILE A 32 -4.40 1.79 -6.14
CA ILE A 32 -5.23 2.98 -6.05
C ILE A 32 -5.14 3.73 -7.37
N HIS A 33 -6.29 4.14 -7.89
CA HIS A 33 -6.41 5.11 -8.97
C HIS A 33 -7.34 6.23 -8.53
N THR A 34 -6.88 7.48 -8.61
CA THR A 34 -7.67 8.61 -8.12
C THR A 34 -7.32 9.93 -8.80
N ASN A 35 -8.30 10.82 -8.91
CA ASN A 35 -8.09 12.23 -9.23
C ASN A 35 -8.05 13.14 -7.99
N SER A 36 -8.33 12.60 -6.79
CA SER A 36 -8.35 13.29 -5.51
C SER A 36 -7.05 14.04 -5.22
N LEU A 37 -7.17 15.22 -4.59
CA LEU A 37 -6.04 16.00 -4.09
C LEU A 37 -5.57 15.52 -2.71
N ALA A 38 -6.33 14.67 -2.01
CA ALA A 38 -5.88 14.06 -0.77
C ALA A 38 -4.69 13.12 -0.99
N PHE A 39 -4.50 12.61 -2.22
CA PHE A 39 -3.45 11.64 -2.55
C PHE A 39 -2.26 12.30 -3.25
N ASN A 40 -1.06 11.89 -2.84
CA ASN A 40 0.20 12.38 -3.43
C ASN A 40 0.45 11.81 -4.84
N LYS A 41 0.12 10.52 -5.06
CA LYS A 41 0.14 9.88 -6.38
C LYS A 41 -1.28 9.62 -6.88
N LYS A 42 -1.53 9.88 -8.16
CA LYS A 42 -2.79 9.54 -8.84
C LYS A 42 -2.94 8.04 -9.09
N ASN A 43 -1.82 7.34 -9.18
CA ASN A 43 -1.75 5.88 -9.29
C ASN A 43 -0.70 5.34 -8.31
N SER A 44 -1.05 4.35 -7.51
CA SER A 44 -0.08 3.61 -6.70
C SER A 44 -0.44 2.13 -6.68
N CYS A 45 0.57 1.27 -6.64
CA CYS A 45 0.39 -0.14 -6.32
C CYS A 45 1.44 -0.53 -5.28
N VAL A 46 1.01 -1.18 -4.19
CA VAL A 46 1.84 -1.60 -3.07
C VAL A 46 1.45 -3.01 -2.65
N ARG A 47 2.36 -3.74 -2.00
CA ARG A 47 2.03 -5.05 -1.43
C ARG A 47 1.92 -4.99 0.08
N ARG A 48 0.85 -5.54 0.64
CA ARG A 48 0.58 -5.57 2.08
C ARG A 48 0.02 -6.91 2.52
N ARG A 49 0.44 -7.40 3.68
CA ARG A 49 -0.11 -8.62 4.30
C ARG A 49 -1.23 -8.29 5.29
N TYR A 50 -2.10 -9.26 5.57
CA TYR A 50 -3.27 -9.07 6.45
C TYR A 50 -2.93 -8.45 7.82
N SER A 51 -1.83 -8.85 8.45
CA SER A 51 -1.45 -8.29 9.77
C SER A 51 -1.10 -6.80 9.72
N GLU A 52 -0.66 -6.28 8.58
CA GLU A 52 -0.43 -4.85 8.40
C GLU A 52 -1.76 -4.08 8.29
N PHE A 53 -2.81 -4.67 7.72
CA PHE A 53 -4.16 -4.08 7.73
C PHE A 53 -4.72 -4.01 9.15
N VAL A 54 -4.49 -5.05 9.98
CA VAL A 54 -4.88 -5.04 11.40
C VAL A 54 -4.20 -3.88 12.12
N TRP A 55 -2.90 -3.68 11.88
CA TRP A 55 -2.19 -2.52 12.42
C TRP A 55 -2.79 -1.20 11.92
N LEU A 56 -3.08 -1.08 10.62
CA LEU A 56 -3.64 0.14 10.05
C LEU A 56 -4.97 0.50 10.71
N ARG A 57 -5.89 -0.47 10.84
CA ARG A 57 -7.19 -0.26 11.51
C ARG A 57 -7.01 0.25 12.93
N GLN A 58 -6.14 -0.39 13.72
CA GLN A 58 -5.86 0.02 15.10
C GLN A 58 -5.27 1.44 15.17
N LYS A 59 -4.35 1.77 14.24
CA LYS A 59 -3.71 3.08 14.19
C LYS A 59 -4.71 4.18 13.83
N LEU A 60 -5.54 3.96 12.81
CA LEU A 60 -6.59 4.88 12.40
C LEU A 60 -7.63 5.07 13.51
N GLN A 61 -8.06 4.00 14.17
CA GLN A 61 -9.01 4.08 15.28
C GLN A 61 -8.45 4.90 16.46
N LYS A 62 -7.16 4.74 16.76
CA LYS A 62 -6.48 5.53 17.79
C LYS A 62 -6.39 7.01 17.42
N ASN A 63 -6.05 7.31 16.17
CA ASN A 63 -5.87 8.69 15.70
C ASN A 63 -7.20 9.43 15.52
N ALA A 64 -8.28 8.72 15.18
CA ALA A 64 -9.63 9.28 15.04
C ALA A 64 -10.39 9.45 16.38
N LEU A 65 -9.77 9.14 17.53
CA LEU A 65 -10.33 9.30 18.88
C LEU A 65 -11.77 8.77 19.04
N LEU A 66 -12.10 7.66 18.37
CA LEU A 66 -13.45 7.05 18.36
C LEU A 66 -14.58 7.88 17.72
N VAL A 67 -14.25 8.99 17.04
CA VAL A 67 -15.25 9.81 16.33
C VAL A 67 -15.79 9.09 15.09
N VAL A 68 -15.01 8.16 14.54
CA VAL A 68 -15.34 7.41 13.33
C VAL A 68 -15.47 5.93 13.69
N ASP A 69 -16.57 5.32 13.26
CA ASP A 69 -16.70 3.87 13.27
C ASP A 69 -15.91 3.28 12.09
N LEU A 70 -14.94 2.41 12.38
CA LEU A 70 -14.07 1.86 11.35
C LEU A 70 -14.63 0.54 10.84
N PRO A 71 -14.67 0.34 9.50
CA PRO A 71 -15.11 -0.91 8.91
C PRO A 71 -14.35 -2.10 9.50
N GLU A 72 -15.05 -3.21 9.66
CA GLU A 72 -14.43 -4.44 10.12
C GLU A 72 -13.49 -5.01 9.07
N LEU A 73 -12.38 -5.61 9.55
CA LEU A 73 -11.54 -6.43 8.69
C LEU A 73 -12.17 -7.81 8.53
N PRO A 74 -11.92 -8.52 7.42
CA PRO A 74 -12.32 -9.92 7.33
C PRO A 74 -11.75 -10.69 8.53
N PRO A 75 -12.54 -11.59 9.13
CA PRO A 75 -12.21 -12.19 10.41
C PRO A 75 -10.85 -12.91 10.34
N LYS A 76 -10.08 -12.78 11.42
CA LYS A 76 -8.82 -13.52 11.56
C LYS A 76 -9.17 -15.00 11.72
N ASN A 77 -9.06 -15.76 10.63
CA ASN A 77 -9.22 -17.20 10.66
C ASN A 77 -7.93 -17.86 11.19
N PRO A 78 -7.95 -18.51 12.37
CA PRO A 78 -6.78 -19.23 12.91
C PRO A 78 -6.37 -20.42 12.03
N PHE A 79 -7.31 -20.96 11.25
CA PHE A 79 -7.12 -22.06 10.31
C PHE A 79 -7.10 -21.56 8.86
N PHE A 80 -6.61 -20.34 8.63
CA PHE A 80 -6.48 -19.79 7.28
C PHE A 80 -5.49 -20.62 6.47
N SER A 81 -5.97 -21.23 5.39
CA SER A 81 -5.15 -22.03 4.49
C SER A 81 -4.67 -21.18 3.32
N LEU A 82 -3.35 -21.10 3.15
CA LEU A 82 -2.69 -20.39 2.04
C LEU A 82 -2.97 -21.01 0.67
N ASN A 83 -3.55 -22.21 0.62
CA ASN A 83 -3.88 -22.93 -0.61
C ASN A 83 -5.39 -22.98 -0.89
N ASN A 84 -6.22 -22.41 0.01
CA ASN A 84 -7.67 -22.42 -0.16
C ASN A 84 -8.15 -21.16 -0.90
N ALA A 85 -8.40 -21.31 -2.19
CA ALA A 85 -8.84 -20.21 -3.06
C ALA A 85 -10.09 -19.47 -2.56
N SER A 86 -11.07 -20.17 -1.95
CA SER A 86 -12.29 -19.49 -1.47
C SER A 86 -12.00 -18.61 -0.24
N GLN A 87 -11.16 -19.08 0.69
CA GLN A 87 -10.73 -18.28 1.83
C GLN A 87 -9.89 -17.07 1.41
N ILE A 88 -9.02 -17.25 0.41
CA ILE A 88 -8.18 -16.18 -0.13
C ILE A 88 -9.06 -15.12 -0.79
N SER A 89 -9.97 -15.51 -1.67
CA SER A 89 -10.89 -14.59 -2.35
C SER A 89 -11.79 -13.85 -1.37
N ALA A 90 -12.37 -14.53 -0.38
CA ALA A 90 -13.20 -13.91 0.64
C ALA A 90 -12.41 -12.88 1.47
N ARG A 91 -11.14 -13.19 1.79
CA ARG A 91 -10.26 -12.24 2.48
C ARG A 91 -9.92 -11.05 1.60
N MET A 92 -9.57 -11.26 0.33
CA MET A 92 -9.27 -10.16 -0.60
C MET A 92 -10.46 -9.21 -0.74
N GLU A 93 -11.67 -9.76 -0.87
CA GLU A 93 -12.90 -8.98 -0.97
C GLU A 93 -13.16 -8.17 0.29
N GLY A 94 -13.02 -8.77 1.48
CA GLY A 94 -13.14 -8.04 2.74
C GLY A 94 -12.08 -6.94 2.91
N LEU A 95 -10.84 -7.17 2.45
CA LEU A 95 -9.78 -6.15 2.47
C LEU A 95 -10.06 -5.01 1.49
N ARG A 96 -10.62 -5.32 0.31
CA ARG A 96 -11.07 -4.30 -0.67
C ARG A 96 -12.17 -3.44 -0.08
N HIS A 97 -13.23 -4.05 0.44
CA HIS A 97 -14.34 -3.34 1.06
C HIS A 97 -13.88 -2.45 2.23
N PHE A 98 -13.01 -2.98 3.11
CA PHE A 98 -12.41 -2.21 4.20
C PHE A 98 -11.71 -0.93 3.71
N LEU A 99 -10.91 -1.02 2.64
CA LEU A 99 -10.23 0.15 2.09
C LEU A 99 -11.19 1.11 1.40
N GLU A 100 -12.18 0.62 0.66
CA GLU A 100 -13.19 1.45 0.01
C GLU A 100 -13.97 2.32 1.00
N GLU A 101 -14.35 1.74 2.14
CA GLU A 101 -15.02 2.48 3.20
C GLU A 101 -14.08 3.49 3.87
N ILE A 102 -12.81 3.14 4.07
CA ILE A 102 -11.82 4.07 4.66
C ILE A 102 -11.59 5.28 3.76
N VAL A 103 -11.37 5.08 2.46
CA VAL A 103 -11.03 6.18 1.54
C VAL A 103 -12.23 7.08 1.23
N ARG A 104 -13.46 6.69 1.60
CA ARG A 104 -14.65 7.54 1.52
C ARG A 104 -14.74 8.53 2.69
N ASN A 105 -13.98 8.35 3.76
CA ASN A 105 -14.04 9.18 4.95
C ASN A 105 -12.91 10.24 4.96
N PRO A 106 -13.23 11.55 4.83
CA PRO A 106 -12.22 12.62 4.79
C PRO A 106 -11.36 12.71 6.07
N VAL A 107 -11.91 12.34 7.23
CA VAL A 107 -11.15 12.33 8.50
C VAL A 107 -10.04 11.28 8.42
N LEU A 108 -10.33 10.09 7.89
CA LEU A 108 -9.34 9.03 7.73
C LEU A 108 -8.33 9.35 6.61
N LEU A 109 -8.77 10.04 5.55
CA LEU A 109 -7.88 10.56 4.50
C LEU A 109 -6.91 11.63 5.00
N SER A 110 -7.17 12.28 6.14
CA SER A 110 -6.18 13.21 6.72
C SER A 110 -4.99 12.52 7.38
N ASP A 111 -5.05 11.19 7.58
CA ASP A 111 -4.02 10.44 8.30
C ASP A 111 -2.84 10.04 7.38
N SER A 112 -1.65 10.53 7.70
CA SER A 112 -0.43 10.23 6.94
C SER A 112 -0.05 8.75 6.95
N CYS A 113 -0.40 7.97 7.98
CA CYS A 113 -0.17 6.54 8.01
C CYS A 113 -0.96 5.82 6.91
N LEU A 114 -2.19 6.27 6.60
CA LEU A 114 -2.99 5.71 5.52
C LEU A 114 -2.31 5.94 4.16
N HIS A 115 -1.85 7.15 3.91
CA HIS A 115 -1.16 7.48 2.66
C HIS A 115 0.15 6.72 2.51
N LEU A 116 0.95 6.63 3.56
CA LEU A 116 2.17 5.82 3.54
C LEU A 116 1.88 4.33 3.34
N PHE A 117 0.79 3.82 3.93
CA PHE A 117 0.37 2.44 3.76
C PHE A 117 -0.03 2.13 2.30
N LEU A 118 -0.79 3.02 1.66
CA LEU A 118 -1.34 2.85 0.30
C LEU A 118 -0.40 3.27 -0.83
N GLN A 119 0.54 4.17 -0.56
CA GLN A 119 1.35 4.84 -1.59
C GLN A 119 2.86 4.70 -1.38
N SER A 120 3.31 3.91 -0.40
CA SER A 120 4.72 3.57 -0.22
C SER A 120 4.92 2.10 0.14
N GLN A 121 6.11 1.57 -0.11
CA GLN A 121 6.49 0.20 0.27
C GLN A 121 7.21 0.15 1.64
N LEU A 122 7.08 1.21 2.46
CA LEU A 122 7.68 1.26 3.78
C LEU A 122 7.11 0.19 4.71
N SER A 123 7.96 -0.42 5.53
CA SER A 123 7.53 -1.30 6.62
C SER A 123 6.75 -0.51 7.68
N ILE A 124 5.89 -1.17 8.44
CA ILE A 124 5.08 -0.55 9.50
C ILE A 124 5.91 0.31 10.47
N ARG A 125 7.11 -0.16 10.84
CA ARG A 125 8.02 0.60 11.69
C ARG A 125 8.43 1.92 11.04
N LYS A 126 8.85 1.89 9.77
CA LYS A 126 9.24 3.08 9.02
C LYS A 126 8.05 4.03 8.79
N ILE A 127 6.84 3.49 8.58
CA ILE A 127 5.62 4.31 8.49
C ILE A 127 5.42 5.09 9.79
N LYS A 128 5.50 4.40 10.94
CA LYS A 128 5.34 5.04 12.25
C LYS A 128 6.40 6.12 12.48
N ASP A 129 7.67 5.80 12.22
CA ASP A 129 8.76 6.76 12.40
C ASP A 129 8.60 7.98 11.48
N CYS A 130 8.12 7.79 10.25
CA CYS A 130 7.85 8.88 9.32
C CYS A 130 6.67 9.76 9.74
N ALA A 131 5.53 9.14 10.09
CA ALA A 131 4.34 9.87 10.52
C ALA A 131 4.55 10.66 11.83
N GLU A 132 5.48 10.21 12.69
CA GLU A 132 5.82 10.85 13.96
C GLU A 132 7.04 11.78 13.86
N GLY A 133 7.54 12.06 12.63
CA GLY A 133 8.62 13.01 12.39
C GLY A 133 10.02 12.55 12.83
N ARG A 134 10.22 11.24 13.00
CA ARG A 134 11.50 10.64 13.41
C ARG A 134 12.35 10.08 12.26
N SER A 135 11.87 10.09 11.03
CA SER A 135 12.67 9.74 9.85
C SER A 135 13.42 10.94 9.28
N HIS A 136 14.49 10.66 8.53
CA HIS A 136 15.24 11.68 7.76
C HIS A 136 14.55 12.12 6.45
N TYR A 137 13.34 11.64 6.20
CA TYR A 137 12.53 11.97 5.03
C TYR A 137 11.09 12.25 5.47
N THR A 138 10.41 13.08 4.70
CA THR A 138 9.00 13.43 4.85
C THR A 138 8.08 12.37 4.26
N VAL A 139 6.78 12.48 4.57
CA VAL A 139 5.73 11.62 4.00
C VAL A 139 5.72 11.70 2.48
N THR A 140 5.84 12.91 1.93
CA THR A 140 5.81 13.15 0.48
C THR A 140 7.03 12.54 -0.20
N GLU A 141 8.23 12.72 0.35
CA GLU A 141 9.47 12.12 -0.18
C GLU A 141 9.40 10.58 -0.15
N ALA A 142 8.92 10.00 0.95
CA ALA A 142 8.70 8.55 1.07
C ALA A 142 7.75 8.04 -0.03
N ILE A 143 6.64 8.76 -0.28
CA ILE A 143 5.68 8.38 -1.29
C ILE A 143 6.27 8.55 -2.69
N GLN A 144 6.94 9.65 -3.01
CA GLN A 144 7.54 9.87 -4.33
C GLN A 144 8.56 8.77 -4.67
N ASN A 145 9.48 8.47 -3.74
CA ASN A 145 10.56 7.52 -3.94
C ASN A 145 10.11 6.05 -4.07
N SER A 146 8.89 5.72 -3.63
CA SER A 146 8.36 4.36 -3.70
C SER A 146 7.97 3.88 -5.11
N GLY A 147 8.09 4.72 -6.14
CA GLY A 147 7.73 4.40 -7.53
C GLY A 147 8.91 3.99 -8.43
N SER A 148 10.15 4.16 -7.99
CA SER A 148 11.33 3.97 -8.84
C SER A 148 11.73 2.50 -9.03
N GLN A 149 11.18 1.57 -8.23
CA GLN A 149 11.47 0.14 -8.40
C GLN A 149 10.60 -0.55 -9.48
N THR A 150 9.52 0.07 -9.94
CA THR A 150 8.59 -0.53 -10.93
C THR A 150 8.78 0.04 -12.34
N GLN A 151 9.59 1.08 -12.54
CA GLN A 151 10.05 1.47 -13.88
C GLN A 151 11.31 0.71 -14.27
N ARG A 152 11.18 -0.60 -14.53
CA ARG A 152 12.00 -1.26 -15.55
C ARG A 152 11.35 -0.97 -16.92
N PHE A 153 11.40 0.28 -17.34
CA PHE A 153 11.37 0.60 -18.77
C PHE A 153 12.83 0.78 -19.16
N GLY A 154 13.30 -0.06 -20.09
CA GLY A 154 14.68 -0.11 -20.55
C GLY A 154 15.15 1.28 -21.00
N SER A 155 16.23 1.75 -20.40
CA SER A 155 17.03 2.82 -20.99
C SER A 155 18.13 2.13 -21.80
N GLU A 156 17.81 1.72 -23.03
CA GLU A 156 18.84 1.53 -24.05
C GLU A 156 19.36 2.92 -24.44
N LYS A 157 20.29 3.45 -23.65
CA LYS A 157 21.26 4.46 -24.07
C LYS A 157 22.52 4.25 -23.25
N ASN A 158 23.43 3.47 -23.82
CA ASN A 158 24.89 3.59 -23.73
C ASN A 158 25.50 2.43 -24.53
N LEU A 159 25.34 2.51 -25.85
CA LEU A 159 26.10 1.69 -26.80
C LEU A 159 26.58 2.60 -27.94
N GLU A 160 27.35 3.62 -27.58
CA GLU A 160 28.11 4.48 -28.50
C GLU A 160 29.10 5.27 -27.64
N GLU A 161 30.22 4.64 -27.27
CA GLU A 161 31.49 5.26 -26.85
C GLU A 161 32.47 4.15 -26.41
N ARG A 162 32.74 3.18 -27.31
CA ARG A 162 33.91 2.29 -27.22
C ARG A 162 34.34 1.83 -28.61
N GLU A 163 34.59 2.77 -29.52
CA GLU A 163 35.40 2.52 -30.73
C GLU A 163 36.22 3.78 -31.07
N THR A 164 37.12 4.18 -30.17
CA THR A 164 38.33 4.94 -30.53
C THR A 164 39.38 4.70 -29.43
N ASP A 165 40.06 3.56 -29.50
CA ASP A 165 41.49 3.45 -29.22
C ASP A 165 41.89 1.98 -29.41
N SER A 166 42.43 1.69 -30.59
CA SER A 166 43.23 0.50 -30.84
C SER A 166 44.46 0.99 -31.61
N ASP A 167 45.52 1.24 -30.86
CA ASP A 167 46.92 1.18 -31.33
C ASP A 167 47.57 -0.01 -30.62
#